data_AF-A0A7S4MWV7-F1
#
_entry.id   AF-A0A7S4MWV7-F1
#
_cell.length_a   1.000
_cell.length_b   1.000
_cell.length_c   1.000
_cell.angle_alpha   90.00
_cell.angle_beta   90.00
_cell.angle_gamma   90.00
#
_symmetry.space_group_name_H-M   'P 1'
#
loop_
_entity.id
_entity.type
_entity.pdbx_description
1 polymer ?
#
loop_
_entity_poly.entity_id
_entity_poly.type
_entity_poly.pdbx_seq_one_letter_code
_entity_poly.pdbx_strand_id
1 'polypeptide(L)'
;EHTRIVPSVWFLLSGARSTQSFIAAEEHMSLTEDALRAMATDAGDAVAAEKDWDSVSSTAYEALGSVSKSDRTEMKSLNSPPAGVKSIMEAAMIALDYDWRKTGSKDSWSGAKKLLASPKFLTTFREFDPKTINAKMLADLKPFMEDEALKLERLEKVSKACAALCAWVHAVYDYGSM
;
A
#
# COMPACT_ATOMS: atom_id res chain seq x y z
N GLU A 1 1.42 -34.45 -72.66
CA GLU A 1 0.49 -35.51 -72.20
C GLU A 1 -0.33 -34.98 -71.01
N HIS A 2 -1.64 -34.77 -71.16
CA HIS A 2 -2.76 -35.71 -70.97
C HIS A 2 -3.47 -35.50 -69.61
N THR A 3 -4.62 -34.81 -69.66
CA THR A 3 -5.91 -35.09 -68.98
C THR A 3 -5.93 -35.19 -67.44
N ARG A 4 -6.84 -34.56 -66.67
CA ARG A 4 -8.32 -34.56 -66.70
C ARG A 4 -8.80 -33.35 -65.87
N ILE A 5 -9.54 -32.38 -66.41
CA ILE A 5 -11.02 -32.27 -66.43
C ILE A 5 -11.69 -32.53 -65.05
N VAL A 6 -12.24 -31.42 -64.52
CA VAL A 6 -13.21 -31.14 -63.42
C VAL A 6 -14.51 -32.02 -63.50
N PRO A 7 -15.61 -31.91 -62.71
CA PRO A 7 -16.02 -30.90 -61.70
C PRO A 7 -16.90 -31.40 -60.49
N SER A 8 -17.19 -30.47 -59.58
CA SER A 8 -18.46 -30.22 -58.86
C SER A 8 -19.47 -31.34 -58.60
N VAL A 9 -19.61 -31.77 -57.34
CA VAL A 9 -20.84 -32.36 -56.75
C VAL A 9 -20.88 -31.90 -55.28
N TRP A 10 -21.61 -30.83 -54.95
CA TRP A 10 -22.99 -30.88 -54.47
C TRP A 10 -23.22 -31.90 -53.35
N PHE A 11 -23.52 -31.37 -52.15
CA PHE A 11 -24.54 -31.91 -51.24
C PHE A 11 -24.30 -33.27 -50.56
N LEU A 12 -24.20 -33.27 -49.22
CA LEU A 12 -25.17 -33.92 -48.30
C LEU A 12 -24.69 -33.73 -46.84
N LEU A 13 -25.11 -32.67 -46.15
CA LEU A 13 -26.27 -32.58 -45.23
C LEU A 13 -26.26 -33.54 -44.02
N SER A 14 -25.92 -32.99 -42.85
CA SER A 14 -26.68 -33.01 -41.57
C SER A 14 -25.79 -32.42 -40.46
N GLY A 15 -26.09 -31.36 -39.71
CA GLY A 15 -27.23 -30.46 -39.58
C GLY A 15 -27.00 -29.58 -38.34
N ALA A 16 -27.36 -28.29 -38.42
CA ALA A 16 -27.52 -27.28 -37.34
C ALA A 16 -26.24 -26.85 -36.56
N ARG A 17 -25.94 -25.57 -36.24
CA ARG A 17 -26.77 -24.37 -35.98
C ARG A 17 -25.89 -23.10 -36.00
N SER A 18 -26.49 -22.00 -36.50
CA SER A 18 -26.14 -20.56 -36.53
C SER A 18 -25.06 -19.92 -35.64
N THR A 19 -24.60 -18.76 -36.16
CA THR A 19 -23.87 -17.60 -35.56
C THR A 19 -22.34 -17.70 -35.66
N GLN A 20 -21.56 -16.71 -36.08
CA GLN A 20 -21.77 -15.30 -36.40
C GLN A 20 -20.53 -14.77 -37.16
N SER A 21 -20.74 -13.73 -37.95
CA SER A 21 -19.78 -12.78 -38.57
C SER A 21 -18.48 -12.46 -37.80
N PHE A 22 -17.36 -12.27 -38.53
CA PHE A 22 -16.36 -11.20 -38.33
C PHE A 22 -15.35 -11.24 -39.50
N ILE A 23 -15.66 -10.63 -40.66
CA ILE A 23 -15.15 -9.34 -41.15
C ILE A 23 -13.64 -9.10 -40.93
N ALA A 24 -12.94 -9.14 -42.07
CA ALA A 24 -11.78 -8.36 -42.51
C ALA A 24 -10.58 -8.15 -41.55
N ALA A 25 -9.51 -8.88 -41.91
CA ALA A 25 -8.11 -8.45 -41.97
C ALA A 25 -7.79 -7.04 -41.44
N GLU A 26 -7.20 -7.02 -40.24
CA GLU A 26 -6.51 -5.89 -39.63
C GLU A 26 -5.20 -5.60 -40.38
N GLU A 27 -5.17 -4.56 -41.21
CA GLU A 27 -3.95 -3.80 -41.48
C GLU A 27 -3.79 -2.77 -40.36
N HIS A 28 -2.91 -3.00 -39.38
CA HIS A 28 -2.29 -1.90 -38.64
C HIS A 28 -1.03 -2.35 -37.87
N MET A 29 0.06 -1.64 -38.11
CA MET A 29 1.21 -1.44 -37.21
C MET A 29 2.24 -2.59 -37.08
N SER A 30 3.00 -2.83 -38.15
CA SER A 30 4.34 -3.42 -38.05
C SER A 30 5.34 -2.40 -37.50
N LEU A 31 5.42 -2.26 -36.18
CA LEU A 31 6.55 -1.62 -35.48
C LEU A 31 6.84 -2.43 -34.21
N THR A 32 7.29 -3.66 -34.42
CA THR A 32 7.77 -4.56 -33.39
C THR A 32 9.27 -4.36 -33.17
N GLU A 33 9.61 -4.05 -31.91
CA GLU A 33 10.73 -4.63 -31.15
C GLU A 33 12.12 -3.95 -31.04
N ASP A 34 12.38 -2.77 -31.61
CA ASP A 34 13.70 -2.12 -31.41
C ASP A 34 13.71 -0.83 -30.54
N ALA A 35 12.55 -0.28 -30.15
CA ALA A 35 12.49 0.97 -29.36
C ALA A 35 12.19 0.78 -27.85
N LEU A 36 11.80 -0.42 -27.40
CA LEU A 36 11.49 -0.68 -25.98
C LEU A 36 12.68 -1.25 -25.18
N ARG A 37 13.84 -1.48 -25.81
CA ARG A 37 14.99 -2.13 -25.17
C ARG A 37 16.08 -1.18 -24.65
N ALA A 38 15.84 0.13 -24.67
CA ALA A 38 16.84 1.15 -24.32
C ALA A 38 16.57 1.94 -23.01
N MET A 39 15.73 1.42 -22.11
CA MET A 39 15.47 2.05 -20.79
C MET A 39 15.65 1.10 -19.59
N ALA A 40 16.42 0.02 -19.75
CA ALA A 40 16.66 -0.98 -18.70
C ALA A 40 18.16 -1.14 -18.36
N THR A 41 18.84 -0.01 -18.15
CA THR A 41 20.12 0.07 -17.46
C THR A 41 19.96 1.17 -16.42
N ASP A 42 19.45 0.89 -15.23
CA ASP A 42 20.31 0.63 -14.07
C ASP A 42 19.46 0.02 -12.94
N ALA A 43 19.29 -1.31 -12.96
CA ALA A 43 18.72 -2.08 -11.86
C ALA A 43 19.77 -3.11 -11.46
N GLY A 44 20.84 -2.62 -10.84
CA GLY A 44 22.07 -3.37 -10.67
C GLY A 44 22.93 -2.90 -9.51
N ASP A 45 22.33 -2.47 -8.40
CA ASP A 45 23.00 -2.41 -7.11
C ASP A 45 22.05 -2.93 -6.02
N ALA A 46 21.85 -4.25 -6.02
CA ALA A 46 21.58 -4.97 -4.78
C ALA A 46 22.90 -5.05 -3.99
N VAL A 47 23.41 -3.89 -3.58
CA VAL A 47 24.18 -3.84 -2.34
C VAL A 47 23.22 -4.39 -1.29
N ALA A 48 23.65 -5.39 -0.53
CA ALA A 48 23.02 -5.66 0.77
C ALA A 48 23.25 -4.40 1.59
N ALA A 49 22.44 -3.36 1.33
CA ALA A 49 22.45 -2.12 2.05
C ALA A 49 22.18 -2.53 3.48
N GLU A 50 23.16 -2.27 4.34
CA GLU A 50 22.91 -2.16 5.77
C GLU A 50 21.63 -1.34 5.90
N LYS A 51 20.58 -1.97 6.43
CA LYS A 51 19.22 -1.47 6.28
C LYS A 51 19.03 -0.36 7.30
N ASP A 52 19.61 0.79 6.98
CA ASP A 52 19.61 1.99 7.82
C ASP A 52 18.19 2.53 7.99
N TRP A 53 17.92 3.15 9.14
CA TRP A 53 16.63 3.74 9.47
C TRP A 53 16.11 4.68 8.37
N ASP A 54 17.00 5.49 7.78
CA ASP A 54 16.64 6.40 6.70
C ASP A 54 16.10 5.68 5.45
N SER A 55 16.66 4.52 5.12
CA SER A 55 16.22 3.72 3.98
C SER A 55 14.82 3.13 4.20
N VAL A 56 14.55 2.60 5.39
CA VAL A 56 13.26 1.97 5.70
C VAL A 56 12.15 2.97 5.97
N SER A 57 12.49 4.13 6.52
CA SER A 57 11.52 5.16 6.90
C SER A 57 11.23 6.16 5.78
N SER A 58 12.05 6.21 4.73
CA SER A 58 11.90 7.14 3.60
C SER A 58 10.48 7.18 3.03
N THR A 59 9.95 6.04 2.59
CA THR A 59 8.59 5.94 2.01
C THR A 59 7.51 6.35 3.01
N ALA A 60 7.68 6.00 4.29
CA ALA A 60 6.76 6.40 5.34
C ALA A 60 6.77 7.92 5.58
N TYR A 61 7.94 8.56 5.53
CA TYR A 61 8.05 10.02 5.69
C TYR A 61 7.51 10.80 4.51
N GLU A 62 7.63 10.28 3.30
CA GLU A 62 6.97 10.83 2.12
C GLU A 62 5.44 10.76 2.27
N ALA A 63 4.92 9.59 2.68
CA ALA A 63 3.50 9.41 2.93
C ALA A 63 3.00 10.35 4.05
N LEU A 64 3.73 10.48 5.17
CA LEU A 64 3.42 11.42 6.25
C LEU A 64 3.50 12.88 5.80
N GLY A 65 4.39 13.22 4.86
CA GLY A 65 4.47 14.54 4.23
C GLY A 65 3.27 14.88 3.36
N SER A 66 2.61 13.87 2.78
CA SER A 66 1.38 14.05 1.99
C SER A 66 0.13 14.26 2.85
N VAL A 67 0.20 14.02 4.16
CA VAL A 67 -0.93 14.17 5.08
C VAL A 67 -1.30 15.64 5.24
N SER A 68 -2.49 16.01 4.77
CA SER A 68 -2.98 17.38 4.88
C SER A 68 -3.55 17.68 6.27
N LYS A 69 -3.67 18.97 6.59
CA LYS A 69 -4.35 19.42 7.82
C LYS A 69 -5.83 19.00 7.84
N SER A 70 -6.48 18.85 6.68
CA SER A 70 -7.86 18.38 6.58
C SER A 70 -7.96 16.93 7.04
N ASP A 71 -7.14 16.04 6.46
CA ASP A 71 -7.16 14.60 6.78
C ASP A 71 -6.98 14.36 8.28
N ARG A 72 -6.04 15.11 8.89
CA ARG A 72 -5.82 15.06 10.34
C ARG A 72 -7.02 15.55 11.15
N THR A 73 -7.70 16.61 10.68
CA THR A 73 -8.90 17.16 11.33
C THR A 73 -10.07 16.19 11.22
N GLU A 74 -10.22 15.54 10.07
CA GLU A 74 -11.23 14.49 9.84
C GLU A 74 -11.03 13.32 10.78
N MET A 75 -9.81 12.76 10.86
CA MET A 75 -9.48 11.70 11.83
C MET A 75 -9.81 12.11 13.27
N LYS A 76 -9.48 13.34 13.67
CA LYS A 76 -9.80 13.87 15.00
C LYS A 76 -11.31 14.04 15.24
N SER A 77 -12.08 14.37 14.20
CA SER A 77 -13.51 14.60 14.31
C SER A 77 -14.33 13.32 14.52
N LEU A 78 -13.74 12.14 14.30
CA LEU A 78 -14.41 10.86 14.49
C LEU A 78 -14.79 10.64 15.97
N ASN A 79 -16.09 10.60 16.25
CA ASN A 79 -16.59 10.30 17.59
C ASN A 79 -16.44 8.82 17.94
N SER A 80 -16.68 7.94 16.99
CA SER A 80 -16.45 6.49 17.08
C SER A 80 -15.58 6.06 15.91
N PRO A 81 -14.27 5.86 16.09
CA PRO A 81 -13.38 5.47 15.00
C PRO A 81 -13.69 4.03 14.57
N PRO A 82 -13.59 3.72 13.26
CA PRO A 82 -13.54 2.33 12.80
C PRO A 82 -12.43 1.56 13.51
N ALA A 83 -12.59 0.25 13.69
CA ALA A 83 -11.63 -0.59 14.40
C ALA A 83 -10.19 -0.42 13.87
N GLY A 84 -10.00 -0.43 12.54
CA GLY A 84 -8.68 -0.21 11.93
C GLY A 84 -8.05 1.14 12.26
N VAL A 85 -8.83 2.23 12.31
CA VAL A 85 -8.34 3.57 12.66
C VAL A 85 -7.94 3.64 14.13
N LYS A 86 -8.70 2.97 15.01
CA LYS A 86 -8.36 2.89 16.43
C LYS A 86 -7.08 2.08 16.64
N SER A 87 -6.99 0.91 16.03
CA SER A 87 -5.84 0.01 16.14
C SER A 87 -4.56 0.67 15.62
N ILE A 88 -4.60 1.38 14.48
CA ILE A 88 -3.39 2.03 13.97
C ILE A 88 -2.92 3.19 14.86
N MET A 89 -3.87 3.94 15.43
CA MET A 89 -3.53 5.01 16.36
C MET A 89 -2.96 4.47 17.67
N GLU A 90 -3.46 3.32 18.14
CA GLU A 90 -2.88 2.61 19.28
C GLU A 90 -1.46 2.12 18.98
N ALA A 91 -1.23 1.52 17.83
CA ALA A 91 0.09 1.09 17.38
C ALA A 91 1.06 2.27 17.25
N ALA A 92 0.62 3.40 16.67
CA ALA A 92 1.42 4.61 16.58
C ALA A 92 1.78 5.20 17.97
N MET A 93 0.85 5.16 18.93
CA MET A 93 1.14 5.58 20.30
C MET A 93 2.15 4.65 20.99
N ILE A 94 2.08 3.34 20.76
CA ILE A 94 3.04 2.36 21.28
C ILE A 94 4.43 2.63 20.68
N ALA A 95 4.51 2.82 19.37
CA ALA A 95 5.76 3.10 18.67
C ALA A 95 6.42 4.41 19.15
N LEU A 96 5.63 5.43 19.49
CA LEU A 96 6.13 6.69 20.05
C LEU A 96 6.38 6.67 21.58
N ASP A 97 6.22 5.52 22.23
CA ASP A 97 6.21 5.39 23.71
C ASP A 97 5.26 6.41 24.40
N TYR A 98 4.17 6.74 23.72
CA TYR A 98 3.20 7.72 24.18
C TYR A 98 2.18 7.06 25.11
N ASP A 99 2.35 7.27 26.41
CA ASP A 99 1.40 6.78 27.41
C ASP A 99 0.19 7.73 27.55
N TRP A 100 -0.91 7.37 26.88
CA TRP A 100 -2.16 8.11 26.97
C TRP A 100 -2.73 8.20 28.39
N ARG A 101 -2.39 7.27 29.30
CA ARG A 101 -2.89 7.28 30.69
C ARG A 101 -2.31 8.44 31.49
N LYS A 102 -1.06 8.84 31.20
CA LYS A 102 -0.41 10.01 31.81
C LYS A 102 -1.06 11.34 31.40
N THR A 103 -1.81 11.35 30.31
CA THR A 103 -2.45 12.57 29.79
C THR A 103 -3.81 12.87 30.40
N GLY A 104 -4.27 12.06 31.38
CA GLY A 104 -5.62 12.18 31.95
C GLY A 104 -6.73 11.85 30.94
N SER A 105 -6.42 11.01 29.95
CA SER A 105 -7.39 10.53 28.96
C SER A 105 -8.19 9.37 29.53
N LYS A 106 -9.48 9.29 29.18
CA LYS A 106 -10.39 8.27 29.72
C LYS A 106 -10.19 6.91 29.06
N ASP A 107 -9.74 6.92 27.81
CA ASP A 107 -9.54 5.76 26.95
C ASP A 107 -8.39 6.03 25.96
N SER A 108 -7.95 4.98 25.27
CA SER A 108 -6.91 5.07 24.25
C SER A 108 -7.28 6.06 23.14
N TRP A 109 -8.55 6.13 22.75
CA TRP A 109 -9.00 7.02 21.68
C TRP A 109 -8.98 8.51 22.08
N SER A 110 -9.37 8.87 23.30
CA SER A 110 -9.18 10.25 23.78
C SER A 110 -7.71 10.64 23.88
N GLY A 111 -6.83 9.68 24.19
CA GLY A 111 -5.37 9.84 24.07
C GLY A 111 -4.91 10.11 22.64
N ALA A 112 -5.36 9.29 21.69
CA ALA A 112 -5.08 9.43 20.28
C ALA A 112 -5.58 10.78 19.73
N LYS A 113 -6.76 11.25 20.15
CA LYS A 113 -7.29 12.58 19.81
C LYS A 113 -6.42 13.72 20.32
N LYS A 114 -5.80 13.57 21.51
CA LYS A 114 -4.84 14.56 22.03
C LYS A 114 -3.55 14.57 21.21
N LEU A 115 -3.02 13.39 20.85
CA LEU A 115 -1.87 13.28 19.95
C LEU A 115 -2.19 13.93 18.59
N LEU A 116 -3.33 13.60 17.99
CA LEU A 116 -3.87 14.22 16.78
C LEU A 116 -4.23 15.70 16.94
N ALA A 117 -4.31 16.25 18.16
CA ALA A 117 -4.52 17.68 18.39
C ALA A 117 -3.19 18.44 18.59
N SER A 118 -2.08 17.74 18.85
CA SER A 118 -0.78 18.37 19.09
C SER A 118 -0.27 19.12 17.86
N PRO A 119 0.10 20.41 17.95
CA PRO A 119 0.66 21.13 16.79
C PRO A 119 1.93 20.47 16.26
N LYS A 120 2.63 19.70 17.10
CA LYS A 120 3.85 18.96 16.76
C LYS A 120 3.61 17.55 16.21
N PHE A 121 2.36 17.17 15.88
CA PHE A 121 2.01 15.80 15.45
C PHE A 121 3.00 15.21 14.43
N LEU A 122 3.13 15.82 13.24
CA LEU A 122 4.05 15.32 12.20
C LEU A 122 5.51 15.44 12.60
N THR A 123 5.87 16.49 13.35
CA THR A 123 7.23 16.68 13.88
C THR A 123 7.63 15.53 14.79
N THR A 124 6.73 15.05 15.66
CA THR A 124 6.99 13.92 16.57
C THR A 124 7.33 12.63 15.82
N PHE A 125 6.70 12.36 14.66
CA PHE A 125 7.07 11.19 13.86
C PHE A 125 8.41 11.38 13.14
N ARG A 126 8.72 12.59 12.67
CA ARG A 126 9.99 12.91 11.99
C ARG A 126 11.20 12.96 12.92
N GLU A 127 11.00 13.40 14.15
CA GLU A 127 12.04 13.44 15.20
C GLU A 127 12.15 12.11 15.94
N PHE A 128 11.53 11.05 15.43
CA PHE A 128 11.59 9.73 16.03
C PHE A 128 13.03 9.18 16.01
N ASP A 129 13.53 8.79 17.17
CA ASP A 129 14.84 8.16 17.32
C ASP A 129 14.67 6.63 17.26
N PRO A 130 15.22 5.93 16.24
CA PRO A 130 15.12 4.48 16.14
C PRO A 130 15.77 3.74 17.31
N LYS A 131 16.65 4.38 18.11
CA LYS A 131 17.23 3.79 19.32
C LYS A 131 16.21 3.58 20.44
N THR A 132 15.04 4.20 20.35
CA THR A 132 13.95 4.03 21.31
C THR A 132 13.19 2.72 21.13
N ILE A 133 13.43 2.01 20.01
CA ILE A 133 12.77 0.75 19.71
C ILE A 133 13.29 -0.32 20.67
N ASN A 134 12.37 -0.91 21.43
CA ASN A 134 12.66 -1.93 22.43
C ASN A 134 11.92 -3.23 22.10
N ALA A 135 12.45 -4.38 22.56
CA ALA A 135 11.81 -5.68 22.36
C ALA A 135 10.36 -5.72 22.86
N LYS A 136 10.06 -5.01 23.96
CA LYS A 136 8.68 -4.86 24.47
C LYS A 136 7.77 -4.15 23.46
N MET A 137 8.25 -3.07 22.86
CA MET A 137 7.50 -2.31 21.85
C MET A 137 7.18 -3.20 20.64
N LEU A 138 8.15 -3.99 20.16
CA LEU A 138 7.96 -4.92 19.05
C LEU A 138 6.96 -6.03 19.38
N ALA A 139 7.00 -6.58 20.59
CA ALA A 139 6.03 -7.56 21.05
C ALA A 139 4.61 -6.97 21.10
N ASP A 140 4.48 -5.72 21.56
CA ASP A 140 3.21 -5.01 21.59
C ASP A 140 2.72 -4.63 20.17
N LEU A 141 3.63 -4.36 19.22
CA LEU A 141 3.31 -4.02 17.83
C LEU A 141 2.97 -5.25 16.97
N LYS A 142 3.50 -6.43 17.28
CA LYS A 142 3.26 -7.68 16.54
C LYS A 142 1.79 -7.98 16.22
N PRO A 143 0.83 -7.93 17.18
CA PRO A 143 -0.58 -8.21 16.87
C PRO A 143 -1.19 -7.23 15.87
N PHE A 144 -0.66 -6.01 15.78
CA PHE A 144 -1.12 -5.01 14.81
C PHE A 144 -0.62 -5.31 13.39
N MET A 145 0.55 -5.96 13.26
CA MET A 145 1.10 -6.40 11.96
C MET A 145 0.35 -7.60 11.39
N GLU A 146 -0.16 -8.46 12.27
CA GLU A 146 -0.95 -9.65 11.91
C GLU A 146 -2.44 -9.32 11.69
N ASP A 147 -2.91 -8.14 12.12
CA ASP A 147 -4.29 -7.72 11.96
C ASP A 147 -4.62 -7.37 10.50
N GLU A 148 -5.50 -8.20 9.92
CA GLU A 148 -6.12 -7.99 8.62
C GLU A 148 -6.68 -6.57 8.45
N ALA A 149 -7.26 -5.97 9.50
CA ALA A 149 -7.83 -4.63 9.47
C ALA A 149 -6.80 -3.51 9.29
N LEU A 150 -5.51 -3.82 9.51
CA LEU A 150 -4.40 -2.88 9.41
C LEU A 150 -3.59 -3.01 8.13
N LYS A 151 -4.03 -3.85 7.18
CA LYS A 151 -3.42 -3.86 5.83
C LYS A 151 -3.54 -2.49 5.16
N LEU A 152 -2.44 -2.04 4.55
CA LEU A 152 -2.34 -0.76 3.81
C LEU A 152 -3.53 -0.56 2.85
N GLU A 153 -3.90 -1.58 2.08
CA GLU A 153 -5.00 -1.54 1.11
C GLU A 153 -6.38 -1.22 1.72
N ARG A 154 -6.62 -1.62 2.97
CA ARG A 154 -7.86 -1.32 3.69
C ARG A 154 -7.83 0.08 4.26
N LEU A 155 -6.70 0.49 4.85
CA LEU A 155 -6.57 1.81 5.45
C LEU A 155 -6.55 2.93 4.41
N GLU A 156 -6.01 2.69 3.21
CA GLU A 156 -6.02 3.64 2.11
C GLU A 156 -7.46 4.01 1.70
N LYS A 157 -8.39 3.03 1.74
CA LYS A 157 -9.82 3.27 1.50
C LYS A 157 -10.51 4.07 2.60
N VAL A 158 -9.96 4.04 3.82
CA VAL A 158 -10.51 4.78 4.96
C VAL A 158 -9.98 6.21 4.98
N SER A 159 -8.66 6.37 4.90
CA SER A 159 -8.00 7.68 4.85
C SER A 159 -6.55 7.54 4.45
N LYS A 160 -6.08 8.46 3.60
CA LYS A 160 -4.67 8.61 3.25
C LYS A 160 -3.77 8.81 4.47
N ALA A 161 -4.25 9.54 5.47
CA ALA A 161 -3.51 9.76 6.72
C ALA A 161 -3.35 8.48 7.54
N CYS A 162 -4.35 7.59 7.54
CA CYS A 162 -4.24 6.29 8.20
C CYS A 162 -3.25 5.37 7.48
N ALA A 163 -3.25 5.36 6.14
CA ALA A 163 -2.28 4.60 5.35
C ALA A 163 -0.84 5.09 5.59
N ALA A 164 -0.62 6.41 5.64
CA ALA A 164 0.69 6.99 5.93
C ALA A 164 1.21 6.61 7.33
N LEU A 165 0.35 6.67 8.35
CA LEU A 165 0.70 6.22 9.70
C LEU A 165 1.00 4.73 9.74
N CYS A 166 0.24 3.92 9.00
CA CYS A 166 0.49 2.49 8.88
C CYS A 166 1.85 2.18 8.28
N ALA A 167 2.19 2.80 7.15
CA ALA A 167 3.51 2.66 6.54
C ALA A 167 4.64 3.00 7.52
N TRP A 168 4.45 4.04 8.34
CA TRP A 168 5.44 4.42 9.35
C TRP A 168 5.57 3.39 10.49
N VAL A 169 4.47 2.88 11.04
CA VAL A 169 4.52 1.86 12.09
C VAL A 169 5.16 0.57 11.55
N HIS A 170 4.88 0.19 10.30
CA HIS A 170 5.55 -0.92 9.63
C HIS A 170 7.06 -0.68 9.51
N ALA A 171 7.50 0.51 9.09
CA ALA A 171 8.93 0.84 9.03
C ALA A 171 9.63 0.72 10.39
N VAL A 172 8.99 1.18 11.48
CA VAL A 172 9.48 1.03 12.86
C VAL A 172 9.63 -0.44 13.24
N TYR A 173 8.60 -1.25 12.97
CA TYR A 173 8.59 -2.66 13.30
C TYR A 173 9.64 -3.43 12.50
N ASP A 174 9.70 -3.19 11.19
CA ASP A 174 10.68 -3.79 10.30
C ASP A 174 12.09 -3.49 10.80
N TYR A 175 12.42 -2.22 11.05
CA TYR A 175 13.73 -1.81 11.55
C TYR A 175 14.10 -2.48 12.88
N GLY A 176 13.16 -2.52 13.83
CA GLY A 176 13.42 -3.16 15.12
C GLY A 176 13.50 -4.69 15.06
N SER A 177 12.95 -5.31 14.02
CA SER A 177 12.96 -6.76 13.83
C SER A 177 14.23 -7.31 13.16
N MET A 178 15.12 -6.40 12.71
CA MET A 178 16.39 -6.73 12.06
C MET A 178 17.47 -7.21 13.03
#